data_AF-A0A4Y7RJI2-F1
#
_entry.id   AF-A0A4Y7RJI2-F1
#
_cell.length_a   1.000
_cell.length_b   1.000
_cell.length_c   1.000
_cell.angle_alpha   90.00
_cell.angle_beta   90.00
_cell.angle_gamma   90.00
#
_symmetry.space_group_name_H-M   'P 1'
#
loop_
_entity.id
_entity.type
_entity.pdbx_description
1 polymer ?
#
loop_
_entity_poly.entity_id
_entity_poly.type
_entity_poly.pdbx_seq_one_letter_code
_entity_poly.pdbx_strand_id
1 'polypeptide(L)'
;MDKNKAVEELKAIEAKQIRGFMLKLLEITHPQPTPSSAISAALVQNGLVVNPDISRYVSYLEDKGYIEVKDVALKSLRIGGVALKLTPKGIDLLEGTIEDPGVDI
;
A
#
# COMPACT_ATOMS: atom_id res chain seq x y z
N MET A 1 11.40 3.39 30.24
CA MET A 1 10.72 3.46 28.93
C MET A 1 9.40 2.71 29.07
N ASP A 2 8.27 3.36 28.81
CA ASP A 2 6.95 2.72 28.89
C ASP A 2 6.87 1.63 27.80
N LYS A 3 6.63 0.38 28.19
CA LYS A 3 6.54 -0.76 27.26
C LYS A 3 5.44 -0.55 26.21
N ASN A 4 4.36 0.15 26.55
CA ASN A 4 3.28 0.42 25.58
C ASN A 4 3.73 1.42 24.51
N LYS A 5 4.50 2.44 24.90
CA LYS A 5 5.01 3.44 23.95
C LYS A 5 5.91 2.82 22.88
N ALA A 6 6.82 1.93 23.29
CA ALA A 6 7.72 1.24 22.37
C ALA A 6 6.98 0.33 21.38
N VAL A 7 5.93 -0.35 21.82
CA VAL A 7 5.09 -1.19 20.96
C VAL A 7 4.35 -0.35 19.91
N GLU A 8 3.79 0.80 20.32
CA GLU A 8 3.10 1.69 19.38
C GLU A 8 4.07 2.34 18.37
N GLU A 9 5.28 2.68 18.78
CA GLU A 9 6.33 3.17 17.88
C GLU A 9 6.70 2.12 16.82
N LEU A 10 6.87 0.85 17.22
CA LEU A 10 7.14 -0.25 16.30
C LEU A 10 6.00 -0.45 15.28
N LYS A 11 4.74 -0.45 15.74
CA LYS A 11 3.59 -0.55 14.85
C LYS A 11 3.54 0.60 13.84
N ALA A 12 3.88 1.81 14.27
CA ALA A 12 3.93 2.97 13.38
C ALA A 12 5.03 2.81 12.33
N ILE A 13 6.22 2.35 12.72
CA ILE A 13 7.34 2.08 11.79
C ILE A 13 6.93 1.02 10.76
N GLU A 14 6.42 -0.12 11.20
CA GLU A 14 5.96 -1.20 10.31
C GLU A 14 4.92 -0.70 9.31
N ALA A 15 3.95 0.09 9.78
CA ALA A 15 2.92 0.62 8.90
C ALA A 15 3.50 1.56 7.84
N LYS A 16 4.50 2.39 8.18
CA LYS A 16 5.16 3.30 7.22
C LYS A 16 5.93 2.51 6.17
N GLN A 17 6.67 1.50 6.61
CA GLN A 17 7.43 0.58 5.74
C GLN A 17 6.52 -0.14 4.74
N ILE A 18 5.38 -0.66 5.21
CA ILE A 18 4.41 -1.36 4.35
C ILE A 18 3.81 -0.41 3.31
N ARG A 19 3.43 0.80 3.71
CA ARG A 19 2.88 1.82 2.81
C ARG A 19 3.88 2.19 1.72
N GLY A 20 5.15 2.41 2.07
CA GLY A 20 6.20 2.72 1.10
C GLY A 20 6.48 1.55 0.16
N PHE A 21 6.55 0.33 0.69
CA PHE A 21 6.70 -0.88 -0.13
C PHE A 21 5.56 -1.05 -1.14
N MET A 22 4.32 -0.80 -0.74
CA MET A 22 3.17 -0.82 -1.65
C MET A 22 3.30 0.19 -2.78
N LEU A 23 3.74 1.43 -2.49
CA LEU A 23 3.93 2.45 -3.53
C LEU A 23 5.04 2.06 -4.51
N LYS A 24 6.18 1.53 -4.02
CA LYS A 24 7.28 1.02 -4.86
C LYS A 24 6.84 -0.15 -5.74
N LEU A 25 6.00 -1.05 -5.23
CA LEU A 25 5.42 -2.13 -6.05
C LEU A 25 4.53 -1.57 -7.18
N LEU A 26 3.72 -0.57 -6.87
CA LEU A 26 2.86 0.05 -7.86
C LEU A 26 3.65 0.83 -8.91
N GLU A 27 4.78 1.42 -8.52
CA GLU A 27 5.72 2.11 -9.41
C GLU A 27 6.24 1.18 -10.51
N ILE A 28 6.66 -0.04 -10.14
CA ILE A 28 7.14 -1.06 -11.09
C ILE A 28 6.08 -1.38 -12.15
N THR A 29 4.81 -1.36 -11.78
CA THR A 29 3.69 -1.69 -12.66
C THR A 29 3.06 -0.49 -13.35
N HIS A 30 3.49 0.74 -13.03
CA HIS A 30 2.92 1.95 -13.58
C HIS A 30 3.05 2.00 -15.12
N PRO A 31 2.01 2.43 -15.88
CA PRO A 31 0.73 3.01 -15.45
C PRO A 31 -0.40 2.00 -15.21
N GLN A 32 -0.11 0.71 -15.17
CA GLN A 32 -1.11 -0.33 -15.03
C GLN A 32 -1.57 -0.48 -13.57
N PRO A 33 -2.87 -0.74 -13.33
CA PRO A 33 -3.36 -1.08 -12.01
C PRO A 33 -2.92 -2.50 -11.63
N THR A 34 -2.59 -2.71 -10.36
CA THR A 34 -2.17 -4.01 -9.83
C THR A 34 -3.24 -4.58 -8.90
N PRO A 35 -3.69 -5.83 -9.08
CA PRO A 35 -4.65 -6.46 -8.17
C PRO A 35 -4.20 -6.40 -6.71
N SER A 36 -5.08 -6.01 -5.80
CA SER A 36 -4.76 -5.92 -4.37
C SER A 36 -4.32 -7.25 -3.77
N SER A 37 -4.80 -8.37 -4.32
CA SER A 37 -4.36 -9.73 -3.97
C SER A 37 -2.90 -9.98 -4.32
N ALA A 38 -2.41 -9.46 -5.44
CA ALA A 38 -1.00 -9.58 -5.84
C ALA A 38 -0.09 -8.76 -4.90
N ILE A 39 -0.54 -7.56 -4.50
CA ILE A 39 0.19 -6.71 -3.54
C ILE A 39 0.24 -7.37 -2.17
N SER A 40 -0.90 -7.89 -1.69
CA SER A 40 -0.99 -8.64 -0.45
C SER A 40 -0.06 -9.87 -0.45
N ALA A 41 -0.06 -10.65 -1.54
CA ALA A 41 0.84 -11.79 -1.69
C ALA A 41 2.32 -11.39 -1.64
N ALA A 42 2.71 -10.29 -2.29
CA ALA A 42 4.07 -9.78 -2.26
C ALA A 42 4.49 -9.35 -0.84
N LEU A 43 3.60 -8.69 -0.09
CA LEU A 43 3.86 -8.30 1.31
C LEU A 43 4.07 -9.53 2.22
N VAL A 44 3.25 -10.57 2.05
CA VAL A 44 3.40 -11.84 2.78
C VAL A 44 4.72 -12.53 2.42
N GLN A 45 5.05 -12.62 1.13
CA GLN A 45 6.29 -13.24 0.65
C GLN A 45 7.55 -12.55 1.18
N ASN A 46 7.49 -11.22 1.37
CA ASN A 46 8.59 -10.43 1.94
C ASN A 46 8.57 -10.39 3.48
N GLY A 47 7.65 -11.10 4.14
CA GLY A 47 7.55 -11.14 5.60
C GLY A 47 7.08 -9.83 6.24
N LEU A 48 6.54 -8.90 5.45
CA LEU A 48 6.08 -7.59 5.93
C LEU A 48 4.71 -7.67 6.61
N VAL A 49 3.88 -8.64 6.22
CA VAL A 49 2.61 -8.94 6.89
C VAL A 49 2.44 -10.43 7.06
N VAL A 50 1.86 -10.83 8.19
CA VAL A 50 1.44 -12.24 8.43
C VAL A 50 0.00 -12.44 7.95
N ASN A 51 -0.85 -11.43 8.15
CA ASN A 51 -2.23 -11.43 7.68
C ASN A 51 -2.31 -10.74 6.30
N PRO A 52 -2.93 -11.37 5.29
CA PRO A 52 -3.07 -10.78 3.95
C PRO A 52 -4.02 -9.57 3.89
N ASP A 53 -4.73 -9.25 4.98
CA ASP A 53 -5.55 -8.04 5.04
C ASP A 53 -4.68 -6.78 5.05
N ILE A 54 -4.73 -6.03 3.94
CA ILE A 54 -4.00 -4.79 3.72
C ILE A 54 -4.90 -3.56 3.72
N SER A 55 -6.19 -3.72 4.04
CA SER A 55 -7.23 -2.68 3.93
C SER A 55 -6.85 -1.37 4.62
N ARG A 56 -6.25 -1.44 5.82
CA ARG A 56 -5.81 -0.25 6.58
C ARG A 56 -4.76 0.58 5.85
N TYR A 57 -3.85 -0.06 5.11
CA TYR A 57 -2.79 0.64 4.38
C TYR A 57 -3.33 1.21 3.07
N VAL A 58 -4.20 0.45 2.40
CA VAL A 58 -4.94 0.92 1.22
C VAL A 58 -5.74 2.18 1.56
N SER A 59 -6.54 2.15 2.62
CA SER A 59 -7.34 3.31 3.07
C SER A 59 -6.45 4.53 3.30
N TYR A 60 -5.33 4.40 4.03
CA TYR A 60 -4.43 5.54 4.26
C TYR A 60 -3.91 6.14 2.95
N LEU A 61 -3.43 5.29 2.03
CA LEU A 61 -2.84 5.74 0.76
C LEU A 61 -3.90 6.35 -0.17
N GLU A 62 -5.11 5.81 -0.17
CA GLU A 62 -6.26 6.32 -0.93
C GLU A 62 -6.75 7.66 -0.34
N ASP A 63 -6.93 7.76 0.97
CA ASP A 63 -7.36 8.99 1.67
C ASP A 63 -6.35 10.14 1.44
N LYS A 64 -5.06 9.81 1.33
CA LYS A 64 -4.00 10.77 0.99
C LYS A 64 -3.93 11.08 -0.51
N GLY A 65 -4.61 10.33 -1.35
CA GLY A 65 -4.64 10.48 -2.81
C GLY A 65 -3.37 9.99 -3.49
N TYR A 66 -2.58 9.11 -2.87
CA TYR A 66 -1.38 8.52 -3.47
C TYR A 66 -1.72 7.34 -4.40
N ILE A 67 -2.87 6.70 -4.18
CA ILE A 67 -3.40 5.63 -5.02
C ILE A 67 -4.88 5.86 -5.33
N GLU A 68 -5.34 5.22 -6.40
CA GLU A 68 -6.76 5.03 -6.72
C GLU A 68 -7.11 3.54 -6.59
N VAL A 69 -8.26 3.24 -5.97
CA VAL A 69 -8.86 1.90 -5.96
C VAL A 69 -9.80 1.74 -7.16
N LYS A 70 -9.62 0.69 -7.94
CA LYS A 70 -10.43 0.36 -9.11
C LYS A 70 -11.12 -0.98 -8.93
N ASP A 71 -12.43 -1.02 -9.08
CA ASP A 71 -13.17 -2.27 -9.13
C ASP A 71 -12.77 -3.08 -10.37
N VAL A 72 -12.32 -4.32 -10.13
CA VAL A 72 -12.04 -5.29 -11.18
C VAL A 72 -13.04 -6.42 -11.03
N ALA A 73 -14.15 -6.30 -11.77
CA ALA A 73 -15.14 -7.36 -11.84
C ALA A 73 -14.96 -8.14 -13.16
N LEU A 74 -14.39 -9.34 -13.08
CA LEU A 74 -14.45 -10.29 -14.18
C LEU A 74 -15.77 -11.05 -14.10
N LYS A 75 -16.83 -10.43 -14.63
CA LYS A 75 -18.21 -10.94 -14.57
C LYS A 75 -18.34 -12.37 -15.12
N SER A 76 -17.54 -12.74 -16.12
CA SER A 76 -17.52 -14.08 -16.72
C SER A 76 -16.98 -15.16 -15.79
N LEU A 77 -16.11 -14.81 -14.84
CA LEU A 77 -15.48 -15.74 -13.90
C LEU A 77 -16.07 -15.67 -12.49
N ARG A 78 -17.02 -14.76 -12.23
CA ARG A 78 -17.54 -14.43 -10.87
C ARG A 78 -16.42 -14.09 -9.88
N ILE A 79 -15.27 -13.64 -10.37
CA ILE A 79 -14.16 -13.16 -9.56
C ILE A 79 -14.32 -11.65 -9.47
N GLY A 80 -14.70 -11.19 -8.28
CA GLY A 80 -14.64 -9.78 -7.91
C GLY A 80 -13.31 -9.49 -7.20
N GLY A 81 -12.81 -8.28 -7.36
CA GLY A 81 -11.64 -7.79 -6.66
C GLY A 81 -11.44 -6.31 -6.91
N VAL A 82 -10.41 -5.76 -6.28
CA VAL A 82 -9.97 -4.38 -6.52
C VAL A 82 -8.53 -4.38 -7.00
N ALA A 83 -8.18 -3.41 -7.84
CA ALA A 83 -6.82 -3.14 -8.22
C ALA A 83 -6.43 -1.73 -7.81
N LEU A 84 -5.18 -1.56 -7.41
CA LEU A 84 -4.64 -0.30 -6.95
C LEU A 84 -3.80 0.31 -8.07
N LYS A 85 -3.87 1.62 -8.25
CA LYS A 85 -3.05 2.34 -9.23
C LYS A 85 -2.42 3.58 -8.59
N LEU A 86 -1.15 3.86 -8.91
CA LEU A 86 -0.52 5.13 -8.54
C LEU A 86 -1.22 6.32 -9.20
N THR A 87 -1.43 7.38 -8.41
CA THR A 87 -1.80 8.71 -8.90
C THR A 87 -0.54 9.53 -9.20
N PRO A 88 -0.66 10.68 -9.89
CA PRO A 88 0.44 11.63 -10.01
C PRO A 88 1.02 12.04 -8.66
N LYS A 89 0.17 12.28 -7.65
CA LYS A 89 0.61 12.63 -6.30
C LYS A 89 1.42 11.51 -5.63
N GLY A 90 1.08 10.24 -5.89
CA GLY A 90 1.86 9.10 -5.41
C GLY A 90 3.24 9.03 -6.07
N ILE A 91 3.34 9.41 -7.35
CA ILE A 91 4.61 9.52 -8.08
C ILE A 91 5.46 10.66 -7.50
N ASP A 92 4.85 11.84 -7.27
CA ASP A 92 5.55 12.98 -6.66
C ASP A 92 6.15 12.63 -5.29
N LEU A 93 5.46 11.77 -4.51
CA LEU A 93 5.97 11.27 -3.23
C LEU A 93 7.15 10.31 -3.41
N LEU A 94 7.09 9.40 -4.38
CA LEU A 94 8.18 8.46 -4.69
C LEU A 94 9.44 9.20 -5.19
N GLU A 95 9.25 10.25 -5.99
CA GLU A 95 10.34 11.08 -6.50
C GLU A 95 10.93 12.05 -5.46
N GLY A 96 10.31 12.17 -4.29
CA GLY A 96 10.74 13.09 -3.22
C GLY A 96 10.41 14.55 -3.50
N THR A 97 9.50 14.83 -4.44
CA THR A 97 8.99 16.19 -4.71
C THR A 97 8.03 16.65 -3.61
N ILE A 98 7.40 15.70 -2.90
CA ILE A 98 6.66 15.91 -1.66
C ILE A 98 7.09 14.89 -0.60
N GLU A 99 6.88 15.22 0.68
CA GLU A 99 7.21 14.34 1.81
C GLU A 99 5.95 13.95 2.59
N ASP A 100 5.89 12.70 3.08
CA ASP A 100 4.91 12.25 4.07
C ASP A 100 5.60 11.42 5.17
N PRO A 101 5.67 11.91 6.42
CA PRO A 101 6.24 11.16 7.55
C PRO A 101 5.54 9.84 7.85
N GLY A 102 4.35 9.62 7.28
CA GLY A 102 3.56 8.40 7.35
C GLY A 102 3.93 7.33 6.31
N VAL A 103 4.90 7.59 5.43
CA VAL A 103 5.35 6.65 4.39
C VAL A 103 6.88 6.58 4.41
N ASP A 104 7.42 5.37 4.28
CA ASP A 104 8.86 5.12 4.26
C ASP A 104 9.32 4.76 2.82
N ILE A 105 9.82 5.75 2.10
CA ILE A 105 10.27 5.67 0.69
C ILE A 105 11.78 5.50 0.63
#